data_AF-A0A9W6GYM1-F1
#
_entry.id   AF-A0A9W6GYM1-F1
#
_cell.length_a   1.000
_cell.length_b   1.000
_cell.length_c   1.000
_cell.angle_alpha   90.00
_cell.angle_beta   90.00
_cell.angle_gamma   90.00
#
_symmetry.space_group_name_H-M   'P 1'
#
loop_
_entity.id
_entity.type
_entity.pdbx_description
1 polymer ?
#
loop_
_entity_poly.entity_id
_entity_poly.type
_entity_poly.pdbx_seq_one_letter_code
_entity_poly.pdbx_strand_id
1 'polypeptide(L)' 'MRAYSHLSEEERGQIAAQRAAGRSLGAIARQLGRAKTTISRELRRNALPSGGCSPLHAAGAYIWRRRRAALIEKDARLQT' A
#
# COMPACT_ATOMS: atom_id res chain seq x y z
N MET A 1 3.57 -22.97 4.64
CA MET A 1 2.67 -21.92 4.11
C MET A 1 3.14 -20.58 4.67
N ARG A 2 3.68 -19.68 3.84
CA ARG A 2 4.07 -18.33 4.32
C ARG A 2 2.77 -17.58 4.66
N ALA A 3 2.55 -17.29 5.93
CA ALA A 3 1.38 -16.52 6.38
C ALA A 3 1.30 -15.20 5.60
N TYR A 4 0.10 -14.81 5.20
CA TYR A 4 -0.13 -13.57 4.47
C TYR A 4 0.17 -12.39 5.42
N SER A 5 1.38 -11.86 5.34
CA SER A 5 1.81 -10.71 6.11
C SER A 5 1.63 -9.45 5.26
N HIS A 6 0.88 -8.49 5.81
CA HIS A 6 0.71 -7.19 5.20
C HIS A 6 2.04 -6.40 5.22
N LEU A 7 2.23 -5.57 4.19
CA LEU A 7 3.31 -4.59 4.19
C LEU A 7 2.99 -3.48 5.20
N SER A 8 3.95 -3.19 6.09
CA SER A 8 3.88 -2.04 7.00
C SER A 8 3.95 -0.72 6.22
N GLU A 9 3.62 0.39 6.86
CA GLU A 9 3.75 1.72 6.25
C GLU A 9 5.21 2.04 5.90
N GLU A 10 6.15 1.66 6.77
CA GLU A 10 7.58 1.80 6.50
C GLU A 10 8.02 0.99 5.28
N GLU A 11 7.59 -0.28 5.16
CA GLU A 11 7.91 -1.11 4.00
C GLU A 11 7.36 -0.48 2.71
N ARG A 12 6.14 0.07 2.75
CA ARG A 12 5.55 0.78 1.60
C ARG A 12 6.35 2.04 1.25
N GLY A 13 6.80 2.78 2.26
CA GLY A 13 7.67 3.94 2.10
C GLY A 13 9.00 3.59 1.45
N GLN A 14 9.64 2.52 1.91
CA GLN A 14 10.89 2.01 1.36
C GLN A 14 10.72 1.54 -0.09
N ILE A 15 9.62 0.83 -0.41
CA ILE A 15 9.31 0.40 -1.79
C ILE A 15 9.20 1.61 -2.72
N ALA A 16 8.42 2.63 -2.32
CA ALA A 16 8.21 3.83 -3.10
C ALA A 16 9.51 4.63 -3.33
N ALA A 17 10.27 4.89 -2.25
CA ALA A 17 11.53 5.62 -2.32
C ALA A 17 12.56 4.89 -3.21
N GLN A 18 12.71 3.58 -3.05
CA GLN A 18 13.64 2.82 -3.88
C GLN A 18 13.22 2.72 -5.33
N ARG A 19 11.91 2.67 -5.61
CA ARG A 19 11.41 2.70 -6.98
C ARG A 19 11.65 4.06 -7.64
N ALA A 20 11.45 5.16 -6.91
CA ALA A 20 11.78 6.50 -7.37
C ALA A 20 13.29 6.67 -7.64
N ALA A 21 14.13 6.04 -6.82
CA ALA A 21 15.58 5.95 -7.03
C ALA A 21 15.99 4.98 -8.17
N GLY A 22 15.05 4.48 -8.98
CA GLY A 22 15.33 3.63 -10.13
C GLY A 22 15.71 2.18 -9.81
N ARG A 23 15.61 1.74 -8.54
CA ARG A 23 15.98 0.37 -8.18
C ARG A 23 15.05 -0.67 -8.79
N SER A 24 15.61 -1.83 -9.11
CA SER A 24 14.86 -2.95 -9.64
C SER A 24 14.02 -3.62 -8.56
N LEU A 25 12.86 -4.17 -8.94
CA LEU A 25 11.98 -4.88 -8.00
C LEU A 25 12.68 -6.04 -7.26
N GLY A 26 13.67 -6.67 -7.91
CA GLY A 26 14.45 -7.75 -7.30
C GLY A 26 15.38 -7.27 -6.19
N ALA A 27 15.98 -6.08 -6.36
CA ALA A 27 16.82 -5.48 -5.32
C ALA A 27 15.97 -5.11 -4.09
N ILE A 28 14.82 -4.47 -4.32
CA ILE A 28 13.88 -4.10 -3.24
C ILE A 28 13.37 -5.36 -2.51
N ALA A 29 13.02 -6.41 -3.26
CA ALA A 29 12.57 -7.70 -2.73
C ALA A 29 13.59 -8.34 -1.78
N ARG A 30 14.87 -8.38 -2.19
CA ARG A 30 15.95 -8.91 -1.34
C ARG A 30 16.13 -8.08 -0.08
N GLN A 31 16.14 -6.75 -0.21
CA GLN A 31 16.35 -5.88 0.94
C GLN A 31 15.24 -5.99 1.99
N LEU A 32 13.98 -6.12 1.56
CA LEU A 32 12.83 -6.23 2.48
C LEU A 32 12.54 -7.68 2.90
N GLY A 33 13.25 -8.68 2.34
CA GLY A 33 12.91 -10.10 2.54
C GLY A 33 11.53 -10.48 1.98
N ARG A 34 10.97 -9.68 1.08
CA ARG A 34 9.62 -9.84 0.50
C ARG A 34 9.66 -10.46 -0.88
N ALA A 35 8.57 -11.13 -1.26
CA ALA A 35 8.43 -11.63 -2.61
C ALA A 35 8.33 -10.46 -3.62
N LYS A 36 9.01 -10.60 -4.76
CA LYS A 36 8.93 -9.63 -5.88
C LYS A 36 7.49 -9.40 -6.33
N THR A 37 6.66 -10.44 -6.29
CA THR A 37 5.23 -10.37 -6.62
C THR A 37 4.43 -9.50 -5.66
N THR A 38 4.77 -9.51 -4.36
CA THR A 38 4.15 -8.63 -3.35
C THR A 38 4.44 -7.16 -3.67
N ILE A 39 5.69 -6.83 -3.95
CA ILE A 39 6.12 -5.46 -4.27
C ILE A 39 5.48 -5.00 -5.59
N SER A 40 5.45 -5.86 -6.61
CA SER A 40 4.82 -5.53 -7.89
C SER A 40 3.33 -5.25 -7.74
N ARG A 41 2.61 -6.07 -6.97
CA ARG A 41 1.18 -5.87 -6.68
C ARG A 41 0.95 -4.59 -5.90
N GLU A 42 1.82 -4.27 -4.95
CA GLU A 42 1.77 -3.04 -4.16
C GLU A 42 1.93 -1.80 -5.05
N LEU A 43 2.98 -1.76 -5.87
CA LEU A 43 3.24 -0.64 -6.78
C LEU A 43 2.11 -0.46 -7.79
N ARG A 44 1.56 -1.55 -8.35
CA ARG A 44 0.42 -1.47 -9.28
C ARG A 44 -0.83 -0.93 -8.58
N ARG A 45 -1.06 -1.32 -7.32
CA ARG A 45 -2.24 -0.92 -6.55
C ARG A 45 -2.19 0.53 -6.09
N ASN A 46 -1.01 1.12 -5.96
CA ASN A 46 -0.79 2.49 -5.49
C ASN A 46 -0.03 3.35 -6.53
N ALA A 47 -0.12 2.98 -7.81
CA ALA A 47 0.42 3.77 -8.90
C ALA A 47 -0.33 5.10 -9.01
N LEU A 48 0.39 6.19 -8.95
CA LEU A 48 -0.11 7.52 -9.26
C LEU A 48 -0.24 7.68 -10.78
N PRO A 49 -1.13 8.57 -11.26
CA PRO A 49 -1.25 8.89 -12.68
C PRO A 49 0.07 9.34 -13.33
N SER A 50 0.98 9.91 -12.53
CA SER A 50 2.33 10.32 -12.93
C SER A 50 3.33 9.17 -13.08
N GLY A 51 2.92 7.91 -12.86
CA GLY A 51 3.76 6.71 -12.99
C GLY A 51 4.61 6.35 -11.77
N GLY A 52 4.60 7.19 -10.73
CA GLY A 52 5.26 6.92 -9.44
C GLY A 52 4.34 6.23 -8.43
N CYS A 53 4.88 5.90 -7.26
CA CYS A 53 4.09 5.47 -6.09
C CYS A 53 4.49 6.35 -4.92
N SER A 54 3.54 7.08 -4.31
CA SER A 54 3.81 7.87 -3.10
C SER A 54 3.50 7.04 -1.85
N PRO A 55 4.36 7.01 -0.83
CA PRO A 55 4.12 6.32 0.43
C PRO A 55 2.82 6.76 1.12
N LEU A 56 2.61 8.07 1.21
CA LEU A 56 1.43 8.68 1.84
C LEU A 56 0.15 8.31 1.10
N HIS A 57 0.21 8.32 -0.23
CA HIS A 57 -0.92 7.90 -1.06
C HIS A 57 -1.22 6.41 -0.88
N ALA A 58 -0.18 5.57 -0.81
CA ALA A 58 -0.33 4.13 -0.60
C ALA A 58 -0.95 3.77 0.75
N ALA A 59 -0.52 4.43 1.83
CA ALA A 59 -1.07 4.27 3.17
C ALA A 59 -2.52 4.75 3.25
N GLY A 60 -2.79 5.98 2.79
CA GLY A 60 -4.13 6.55 2.77
C GLY A 60 -5.13 5.70 1.96
N ALA A 61 -4.73 5.24 0.77
CA ALA A 61 -5.55 4.35 -0.06
C ALA A 61 -5.79 2.99 0.61
N TYR A 62 -4.82 2.46 1.36
CA TYR A 62 -5.00 1.23 2.14
C TYR A 62 -6.04 1.42 3.25
N ILE A 63 -5.92 2.49 4.04
CA ILE A 63 -6.87 2.83 5.11
C ILE A 63 -8.27 3.02 4.54
N TRP A 64 -8.42 3.83 3.48
CA TRP A 64 -9.72 4.05 2.83
C TRP A 64 -10.41 2.77 2.38
N ARG A 65 -9.68 1.83 1.77
CA ARG A 65 -10.25 0.55 1.32
C ARG A 65 -10.68 -0.37 2.47
N ARG A 66 -10.03 -0.27 3.63
CA ARG A 66 -10.36 -1.07 4.82
C ARG A 66 -11.22 -0.31 5.82
N ARG A 67 -11.50 0.96 5.57
CA ARG A 67 -12.44 1.75 6.38
C ARG A 67 -13.80 1.09 6.27
N ARG A 68 -14.24 0.51 7.39
CA ARG A 68 -15.63 0.11 7.55
C ARG A 68 -16.41 1.40 7.79
N ALA A 69 -17.45 1.62 7.00
CA ALA A 69 -18.39 2.71 7.28
C ALA A 69 -18.93 2.53 8.71
N ALA A 70 -18.92 3.61 9.48
CA ALA A 70 -19.42 3.61 10.84
C ALA A 70 -20.93 3.30 10.82
N LEU A 71 -21.46 2.70 11.89
CA LEU A 71 -22.90 2.43 12.00
C LEU A 71 -23.74 3.70 11.83
N ILE A 72 -23.25 4.83 12.36
CA ILE A 72 -23.85 6.18 12.21
C ILE A 72 -23.83 6.67 10.74
N GLU A 73 -22.81 6.32 9.96
CA GLU A 73 -22.76 6.64 8.52
C GLU A 73 -23.78 5.80 7.71
N LYS A 74 -24.34 4.74 8.30
CA LYS A 74 -25.30 3.84 7.63
C LYS A 74 -26.74 3.97 8.13
N ASP A 75 -26.93 4.37 9.38
CA ASP A 75 -28.24 4.48 9.99
C ASP A 75 -28.81 5.89 9.79
N ALA A 76 -29.78 6.01 8.87
CA ALA A 76 -30.46 7.26 8.57
C ALA A 76 -31.16 7.88 9.80
N ARG A 77 -31.42 7.10 10.87
CA ARG A 77 -32.03 7.60 12.11
C ARG A 77 -31.04 8.31 13.03
N LEU A 78 -29.75 8.10 12.83
CA LEU A 78 -28.67 8.68 13.62
C LEU A 78 -27.96 9.84 12.89
N GLN A 79 -28.40 10.17 11.68
CA GLN A 79 -27.95 11.36 10.94
C GLN A 79 -28.80 12.55 11.40
N THR A 80 -28.33 13.25 12.44
CA THR A 80 -28.95 14.50 12.92
C THR A 80 -28.66 15.67 11.99
#